data_AF-A0A8T0F431-F1
#
_entry.id   AF-A0A8T0F431-F1
#
_cell.length_a   1.000
_cell.length_b   1.000
_cell.length_c   1.000
_cell.angle_alpha   90.00
_cell.angle_beta   90.00
_cell.angle_gamma   90.00
#
_symmetry.space_group_name_H-M   'P 1'
#
loop_
_entity.id
_entity.type
_entity.pdbx_description
1 polymer ?
#
loop_
_entity_poly.entity_id
_entity_poly.type
_entity_poly.pdbx_seq_one_letter_code
_entity_poly.pdbx_strand_id
1 'polypeptide(L)'
;MATKKYFEIGDLVWAKTQSFPFWPARIVKPPTDAKSSAPEMERHYIFFFGIENCTWIQDENIVHHSEEMVQAAAFNEENSNSLELAIKQITEEAPKEAKLLVKEQAAAFNEENSNSLELAIKQITEEAPKEAKLLVKEKESPEVSTSGTKKKTAKVERRKRKTESSGVRKKAANKRISTVTKQDFIEPQLDPIINLWEFNEAVRAKNVIPSNKKIGFIGLGMMGQRLVKNLLTTNHQVTVWNRTLEKCIDFVRAGAALAQSPCDIVQKCDIIFCCVSDSEASKAVVFGHQGILLGLDRSPPGSKGYVEMTTMDPTTSIEIGGVITHKGGRYLEAPINGSWKTAENGNLIILSAGDRQLFRNCKSCFTTFSKISRHLSFDVGCASKMNLINSMLIGTAQAAFAEAMALVRCCNLSQDIYLQILKHGPLNSRFIREKGSALLAGDFSPNISLKYQQKDLHLALSLGNDCGQPMSVTATANQVFQRAKLHDFTDVYADYLSN
;
A
#
# COMPACT_ATOMS: atom_id res chain seq x y z
N MET A 1 -22.25 11.74 35.41
CA MET A 1 -23.24 11.71 34.31
C MET A 1 -22.80 12.76 33.30
N ALA A 2 -22.47 12.37 32.07
CA ALA A 2 -22.18 13.35 31.02
C ALA A 2 -23.50 13.91 30.47
N THR A 3 -23.58 15.23 30.27
CA THR A 3 -24.71 15.88 29.62
C THR A 3 -24.86 15.36 28.19
N LYS A 4 -26.06 14.85 27.86
CA LYS A 4 -26.39 14.46 26.48
C LYS A 4 -26.28 15.74 25.61
N LYS A 5 -25.34 15.76 24.66
CA LYS A 5 -25.25 16.85 23.69
C LYS A 5 -26.40 16.69 22.71
N TYR A 6 -27.24 17.71 22.61
CA TYR A 6 -28.29 17.79 21.59
C TYR A 6 -27.73 18.53 20.39
N PHE A 7 -28.00 18.01 19.19
CA PHE A 7 -27.65 18.66 17.93
C PHE A 7 -28.93 19.04 17.18
N GLU A 8 -28.96 20.21 16.56
CA GLU A 8 -30.13 20.73 15.84
C GLU A 8 -29.91 20.76 14.30
N ILE A 9 -31.00 20.88 13.54
CA ILE A 9 -30.91 20.99 12.08
C ILE A 9 -30.37 22.37 11.72
N GLY A 10 -29.24 22.40 11.01
CA GLY A 10 -28.48 23.61 10.73
C GLY A 10 -27.10 23.60 11.39
N ASP A 11 -26.90 22.84 12.48
CA ASP A 11 -25.64 22.86 13.23
C ASP A 11 -24.43 22.50 12.36
N LEU A 12 -23.40 23.34 12.45
CA LEU A 12 -22.05 23.04 11.99
C LEU A 12 -21.40 22.02 12.93
N VAL A 13 -21.00 20.88 12.37
CA VAL A 13 -20.46 19.74 13.11
C VAL A 13 -19.26 19.15 12.38
N TRP A 14 -18.50 18.34 13.10
CA TRP A 14 -17.52 17.42 12.56
C TRP A 14 -18.07 16.01 12.71
N ALA A 15 -18.22 15.31 11.59
CA ALA A 15 -18.76 13.95 11.58
C ALA A 15 -17.72 12.95 11.05
N LYS A 16 -17.68 11.77 11.67
CA LYS A 16 -16.76 10.68 11.30
C LYS A 16 -17.53 9.55 10.62
N THR A 17 -16.93 8.93 9.60
CA THR A 17 -17.49 7.75 8.94
C THR A 17 -16.57 6.54 9.10
N GLN A 18 -17.01 5.37 8.60
CA GLN A 18 -16.12 4.21 8.48
C GLN A 18 -15.02 4.40 7.42
N SER A 19 -15.15 5.40 6.53
CA SER A 19 -14.29 5.60 5.36
C SER A 19 -13.33 6.77 5.48
N PHE A 20 -13.57 7.73 6.39
CA PHE A 20 -12.72 8.90 6.60
C PHE A 20 -12.83 9.40 8.06
N PRO A 21 -11.80 10.11 8.61
CA PRO A 21 -11.79 10.66 9.97
C PRO A 21 -12.86 11.76 10.17
N PHE A 22 -12.83 12.47 11.29
CA PHE A 22 -13.73 13.62 11.49
C PHE A 22 -13.56 14.65 10.36
N TRP A 23 -14.66 15.03 9.71
CA TRP A 23 -14.68 15.95 8.56
C TRP A 23 -15.73 17.06 8.73
N PRO A 24 -15.49 18.27 8.18
CA PRO A 24 -16.46 19.36 8.05
C PRO A 24 -17.84 18.93 7.55
N ALA A 25 -18.89 19.19 8.33
CA ALA A 25 -20.25 18.84 7.96
C ALA A 25 -21.33 19.74 8.57
N ARG A 26 -22.56 19.63 8.06
CA ARG A 26 -23.77 20.29 8.60
C ARG A 26 -24.91 19.28 8.73
N ILE A 27 -25.68 19.38 9.81
CA ILE A 27 -26.90 18.59 9.98
C ILE A 27 -28.00 19.18 9.10
N VAL A 28 -28.59 18.33 8.26
CA VAL A 28 -29.58 18.72 7.25
C VAL A 28 -30.83 17.83 7.34
N LYS A 29 -31.98 18.36 6.91
CA LYS A 29 -33.22 17.57 6.89
C LYS A 29 -33.11 16.44 5.85
N PRO A 30 -33.47 15.18 6.18
CA PRO A 30 -33.44 14.09 5.21
C PRO A 30 -34.45 14.31 4.06
N PRO A 31 -34.10 13.96 2.82
CA PRO A 31 -35.04 13.96 1.71
C PRO A 31 -36.06 12.82 1.86
N THR A 32 -37.21 12.95 1.19
CA THR A 32 -38.41 12.12 1.38
C THR A 32 -38.25 10.64 1.02
N ASP A 33 -37.14 10.26 0.39
CA ASP A 33 -36.77 8.92 -0.07
C ASP A 33 -35.67 8.25 0.77
N ALA A 34 -35.07 8.95 1.74
CA ALA A 34 -33.97 8.45 2.56
C ALA A 34 -34.44 7.45 3.63
N LYS A 35 -34.34 6.15 3.35
CA LYS A 35 -34.65 5.07 4.31
C LYS A 35 -33.58 4.95 5.41
N SER A 36 -33.97 5.11 6.67
CA SER A 36 -33.17 4.71 7.84
C SER A 36 -33.50 3.27 8.26
N SER A 37 -32.50 2.55 8.79
CA SER A 37 -32.62 1.17 9.31
C SER A 37 -32.56 1.07 10.85
N ALA A 38 -32.61 2.21 11.54
CA ALA A 38 -32.48 2.32 13.00
C ALA A 38 -33.47 3.37 13.55
N PRO A 39 -33.88 3.30 14.85
CA PRO A 39 -34.80 4.25 15.45
C PRO A 39 -34.30 5.70 15.39
N GLU A 40 -35.21 6.66 15.22
CA GLU A 40 -34.95 8.07 14.86
C GLU A 40 -34.16 8.89 15.91
N MET A 41 -33.93 8.37 17.11
CA MET A 41 -33.51 9.15 18.29
C MET A 41 -31.99 9.18 18.56
N GLU A 42 -31.16 8.58 17.69
CA GLU A 42 -29.69 8.46 17.87
C GLU A 42 -28.90 8.57 16.55
N ARG A 43 -29.50 9.16 15.50
CA ARG A 43 -28.84 9.42 14.22
C ARG A 43 -29.30 10.73 13.58
N HIS A 44 -28.34 11.54 13.13
CA HIS A 44 -28.58 12.73 12.32
C HIS A 44 -28.26 12.48 10.85
N TYR A 45 -28.97 13.17 9.96
CA TYR A 45 -28.66 13.18 8.52
C TYR A 45 -27.74 14.37 8.23
N ILE A 46 -26.57 14.08 7.63
CA ILE A 46 -25.43 15.00 7.61
C ILE A 46 -24.91 15.19 6.19
N PHE A 47 -24.73 16.45 5.79
CA PHE A 47 -24.09 16.88 4.55
C PHE A 47 -22.61 17.22 4.80
N PHE A 48 -21.70 16.64 4.02
CA PHE A 48 -20.26 16.88 4.14
C PHE A 48 -19.77 17.96 3.16
N PHE A 49 -19.14 19.00 3.70
CA PHE A 49 -18.56 20.09 2.90
C PHE A 49 -17.37 19.60 2.05
N GLY A 50 -17.21 20.18 0.86
CA GLY A 50 -16.21 19.78 -0.13
C GLY A 50 -16.40 18.39 -0.78
N ILE A 51 -17.34 17.57 -0.30
CA ILE A 51 -17.61 16.19 -0.79
C ILE A 51 -19.01 16.06 -1.41
N GLU A 52 -19.91 17.01 -1.14
CA GLU A 52 -21.29 17.10 -1.69
C GLU A 52 -22.11 15.81 -1.51
N ASN A 53 -21.95 15.15 -0.36
CA ASN A 53 -22.60 13.86 -0.07
C ASN A 53 -23.34 13.92 1.27
N CYS A 54 -24.47 13.22 1.34
CA CYS A 54 -25.35 13.18 2.52
C CYS A 54 -25.52 11.75 3.03
N THR A 55 -25.39 11.53 4.35
CA THR A 55 -25.65 10.21 4.96
C THR A 55 -26.11 10.29 6.41
N TRP A 56 -26.60 9.17 6.94
CA TRP A 56 -27.00 9.03 8.34
C TRP A 56 -25.80 8.66 9.22
N ILE A 57 -25.54 9.45 10.26
CA ILE A 57 -24.43 9.30 11.21
C ILE A 57 -24.99 9.19 12.63
N GLN A 58 -24.40 8.31 13.46
CA GLN A 58 -24.75 8.17 14.88
C GLN A 58 -24.13 9.28 15.74
N ASP A 59 -24.85 9.75 16.76
CA ASP A 59 -24.46 10.85 17.65
C ASP A 59 -23.04 10.70 18.23
N GLU A 60 -22.63 9.47 18.55
CA GLU A 60 -21.27 9.14 19.04
C GLU A 60 -20.14 9.53 18.08
N ASN A 61 -20.46 9.66 16.79
CA ASN A 61 -19.53 10.03 15.71
C ASN A 61 -19.72 11.48 15.24
N ILE A 62 -20.41 12.32 16.01
CA ILE A 62 -20.65 13.75 15.76
C ILE A 62 -20.02 14.57 16.90
N VAL A 63 -19.33 15.64 16.55
CA VAL A 63 -18.79 16.64 17.49
C VAL A 63 -19.16 18.03 17.00
N HIS A 64 -19.54 18.97 17.87
CA HIS A 64 -19.79 20.35 17.45
C HIS A 64 -18.54 21.00 16.83
N HIS A 65 -18.76 21.91 15.90
CA HIS A 65 -17.71 22.76 15.37
C HIS A 65 -17.03 23.59 16.49
N SER A 66 -15.69 23.65 16.46
CA SER A 66 -14.86 24.43 17.36
C SER A 66 -13.55 24.80 16.67
N GLU A 67 -12.95 25.93 17.05
CA GLU A 67 -11.68 26.39 16.48
C GLU A 67 -10.54 25.38 16.74
N GLU A 68 -10.56 24.68 17.87
CA GLU A 68 -9.63 23.60 18.19
C GLU A 68 -9.70 22.44 17.18
N MET A 69 -10.90 22.08 16.71
CA MET A 69 -11.06 21.05 15.66
C MET A 69 -10.58 21.54 14.29
N VAL A 70 -10.76 22.82 13.97
CA VAL A 70 -10.20 23.42 12.75
C VAL A 70 -8.67 23.43 12.80
N GLN A 71 -8.08 23.79 13.94
CA GLN A 71 -6.63 23.77 14.14
C GLN A 71 -6.08 22.33 14.12
N ALA A 72 -6.75 21.36 14.77
CA ALA A 72 -6.35 19.96 14.74
C ALA A 72 -6.45 19.34 13.33
N ALA A 73 -7.39 19.79 12.50
CA ALA A 73 -7.46 19.42 11.10
C ALA A 73 -6.37 20.10 10.25
N ALA A 74 -6.02 21.35 10.56
CA ALA A 74 -4.97 22.11 9.85
C ALA A 74 -3.54 21.65 10.20
N PHE A 75 -3.29 21.14 11.42
CA PHE A 75 -1.99 20.64 11.85
C PHE A 75 -1.63 19.24 11.30
N ASN A 76 -2.58 18.53 10.66
CA ASN A 76 -2.27 17.34 9.88
C ASN A 76 -1.86 17.78 8.47
N GLU A 77 -0.57 18.12 8.28
CA GLU A 77 0.00 18.72 7.04
C GLU A 77 -0.09 17.85 5.75
N GLU A 78 -0.82 16.73 5.76
CA GLU A 78 -1.08 15.89 4.59
C GLU A 78 -2.59 15.64 4.40
N ASN A 79 -3.35 16.60 3.83
CA ASN A 79 -4.12 16.39 2.58
C ASN A 79 -5.13 17.49 2.13
N SER A 80 -5.11 17.70 0.81
CA SER A 80 -6.23 18.03 -0.08
C SER A 80 -6.79 19.46 -0.15
N ASN A 81 -6.84 19.98 -1.39
CA ASN A 81 -7.61 21.17 -1.77
C ASN A 81 -9.11 21.06 -1.39
N SER A 82 -9.65 19.83 -1.25
CA SER A 82 -11.03 19.61 -0.79
C SER A 82 -11.23 19.95 0.69
N LEU A 83 -10.23 19.76 1.56
CA LEU A 83 -10.30 20.20 2.95
C LEU A 83 -10.18 21.72 3.04
N GLU A 84 -9.27 22.33 2.27
CA GLU A 84 -9.19 23.80 2.16
C GLU A 84 -10.49 24.40 1.63
N LEU A 85 -11.11 23.81 0.60
CA LEU A 85 -12.40 24.22 0.08
C LEU A 85 -13.52 24.03 1.10
N ALA A 86 -13.52 22.94 1.88
CA ALA A 86 -14.51 22.70 2.93
C ALA A 86 -14.38 23.68 4.11
N ILE A 87 -13.15 23.95 4.57
CA ILE A 87 -12.86 24.96 5.59
C ILE A 87 -13.24 26.35 5.06
N LYS A 88 -12.91 26.67 3.80
CA LYS A 88 -13.32 27.92 3.16
C LYS A 88 -14.84 28.04 3.03
N GLN A 89 -15.56 26.96 2.70
CA GLN A 89 -17.03 26.93 2.69
C GLN A 89 -17.60 27.22 4.08
N ILE A 90 -17.09 26.61 5.15
CA ILE A 90 -17.49 26.95 6.53
C ILE A 90 -17.20 28.43 6.82
N THR A 91 -15.98 28.91 6.54
CA THR A 91 -15.54 30.29 6.84
C THR A 91 -16.26 31.35 6.00
N GLU A 92 -16.82 30.99 4.84
CA GLU A 92 -17.68 31.87 4.03
C GLU A 92 -19.18 31.75 4.35
N GLU A 93 -19.64 30.66 4.98
CA GLU A 93 -21.03 30.47 5.43
C GLU A 93 -21.27 31.01 6.85
N ALA A 94 -20.33 30.84 7.78
CA ALA A 94 -20.40 31.42 9.14
C ALA A 94 -20.72 32.94 9.16
N PRO A 95 -20.10 33.80 8.33
CA PRO A 95 -20.46 35.22 8.24
C PRO A 95 -21.74 35.50 7.45
N LYS A 96 -22.39 34.50 6.82
CA LYS A 96 -23.72 34.68 6.19
C LYS A 96 -24.85 34.46 7.18
N GLU A 97 -24.75 33.45 8.03
CA GLU A 97 -25.71 33.20 9.12
C GLU A 97 -25.63 34.31 10.18
N ALA A 98 -24.41 34.72 10.56
CA ALA A 98 -24.20 35.90 11.39
C ALA A 98 -24.76 37.18 10.74
N LYS A 99 -24.68 37.35 9.41
CA LYS A 99 -25.30 38.50 8.69
C LYS A 99 -26.81 38.40 8.56
N LEU A 100 -27.42 37.22 8.69
CA LEU A 100 -28.87 37.07 8.73
C LEU A 100 -29.40 37.48 10.11
N LEU A 101 -28.81 36.93 11.17
CA LEU A 101 -29.08 37.31 12.57
C LEU A 101 -28.83 38.80 12.81
N VAL A 102 -27.71 39.34 12.32
CA VAL A 102 -27.41 40.78 12.41
C VAL A 102 -28.36 41.61 11.54
N LYS A 103 -28.94 41.10 10.44
CA LYS A 103 -29.98 41.84 9.70
C LYS A 103 -31.30 41.89 10.45
N GLU A 104 -31.72 40.81 11.07
CA GLU A 104 -32.95 40.76 11.88
C GLU A 104 -32.80 41.56 13.18
N GLN A 105 -31.61 41.58 13.78
CA GLN A 105 -31.32 42.38 14.98
C GLN A 105 -31.03 43.86 14.68
N ALA A 106 -30.35 44.20 13.57
CA ALA A 106 -30.11 45.59 13.19
C ALA A 106 -31.38 46.32 12.69
N ALA A 107 -32.41 45.58 12.28
CA ALA A 107 -33.74 46.14 12.02
C ALA A 107 -34.47 46.61 13.30
N ALA A 108 -33.98 46.22 14.48
CA ALA A 108 -34.57 46.52 15.78
C ALA A 108 -33.70 47.41 16.69
N PHE A 109 -32.51 47.86 16.24
CA PHE A 109 -31.49 48.41 17.15
C PHE A 109 -30.55 49.47 16.53
N ASN A 110 -31.10 50.47 15.83
CA ASN A 110 -30.35 51.67 15.40
C ASN A 110 -31.24 52.92 15.27
N GLU A 111 -32.03 53.20 16.31
CA GLU A 111 -31.99 54.56 16.87
C GLU A 111 -30.97 54.54 18.02
N GLU A 112 -30.32 55.67 18.30
CA GLU A 112 -29.25 55.89 19.29
C GLU A 112 -27.81 55.41 18.93
N ASN A 113 -26.84 56.32 19.14
CA ASN A 113 -25.37 56.13 19.10
C ASN A 113 -24.62 56.08 17.75
N SER A 114 -24.90 57.01 16.84
CA SER A 114 -24.07 57.28 15.65
C SER A 114 -22.73 57.99 15.90
N ASN A 115 -22.50 58.60 17.07
CA ASN A 115 -21.48 59.66 17.23
C ASN A 115 -20.12 59.22 17.81
N SER A 116 -19.92 57.94 18.11
CA SER A 116 -18.67 57.47 18.77
C SER A 116 -17.65 56.83 17.83
N LEU A 117 -18.03 56.47 16.59
CA LEU A 117 -17.18 55.76 15.63
C LEU A 117 -16.41 56.68 14.68
N GLU A 118 -16.97 57.83 14.28
CA GLU A 118 -16.27 58.82 13.43
C GLU A 118 -15.02 59.42 14.09
N LEU A 119 -15.02 59.52 15.43
CA LEU A 119 -13.89 60.04 16.21
C LEU A 119 -12.71 59.06 16.28
N ALA A 120 -12.96 57.75 16.27
CA ALA A 120 -11.91 56.73 16.31
C ALA A 120 -11.25 56.51 14.94
N ILE A 121 -12.04 56.57 13.85
CA ILE A 121 -11.54 56.34 12.49
C ILE A 121 -10.61 57.47 12.01
N LYS A 122 -10.78 58.70 12.52
CA LYS A 122 -9.90 59.85 12.23
C LYS A 122 -8.51 59.78 12.85
N GLN A 123 -8.26 58.91 13.85
CA GLN A 123 -6.98 58.86 14.56
C GLN A 123 -5.99 57.81 14.02
N ILE A 124 -6.36 57.04 12.99
CA ILE A 124 -5.59 55.88 12.50
C ILE A 124 -5.04 56.09 11.07
N THR A 125 -5.49 57.13 10.36
CA THR A 125 -5.22 57.32 8.92
C THR A 125 -4.22 58.43 8.55
N GLU A 126 -3.59 59.10 9.52
CA GLU A 126 -2.56 60.11 9.28
C GLU A 126 -1.26 59.80 10.05
N GLU A 127 -0.38 58.94 9.51
CA GLU A 127 1.08 59.15 9.52
C GLU A 127 1.89 58.09 8.73
N ALA A 128 2.54 58.54 7.65
CA ALA A 128 3.68 57.94 6.94
C ALA A 128 4.25 59.05 5.99
N PRO A 129 5.45 58.94 5.35
CA PRO A 129 6.47 57.87 5.37
C PRO A 129 7.97 58.35 5.32
N LYS A 130 8.92 57.40 5.20
CA LYS A 130 10.29 57.47 4.56
C LYS A 130 11.39 58.45 5.06
N GLU A 131 12.60 57.92 5.33
CA GLU A 131 13.83 58.19 4.52
C GLU A 131 15.02 57.22 4.84
N ALA A 132 16.25 57.46 4.34
CA ALA A 132 17.20 56.37 3.99
C ALA A 132 18.73 56.65 4.08
N LYS A 133 19.53 55.56 3.94
CA LYS A 133 20.96 55.43 3.48
C LYS A 133 22.16 55.59 4.46
N LEU A 134 23.27 54.95 4.01
CA LEU A 134 24.71 55.07 4.36
C LEU A 134 25.18 54.38 5.67
N LEU A 135 26.07 53.39 5.64
CA LEU A 135 27.49 53.48 5.20
C LEU A 135 28.10 52.14 4.72
N VAL A 136 29.22 52.23 3.99
CA VAL A 136 30.08 51.12 3.50
C VAL A 136 31.55 51.49 3.75
N LYS A 137 32.41 50.54 4.16
CA LYS A 137 33.79 50.35 3.67
C LYS A 137 34.56 49.21 4.37
N GLU A 138 35.19 48.34 3.56
CA GLU A 138 36.58 47.81 3.66
C GLU A 138 37.00 47.03 4.93
N LYS A 139 37.89 46.02 4.96
CA LYS A 139 38.92 45.40 4.09
C LYS A 139 39.33 44.04 4.75
N GLU A 140 39.98 43.02 4.18
CA GLU A 140 40.47 42.66 2.83
C GLU A 140 40.77 41.12 2.80
N SER A 141 41.09 40.53 1.64
CA SER A 141 41.69 39.17 1.49
C SER A 141 43.12 39.30 0.92
N PRO A 142 44.07 38.39 1.23
CA PRO A 142 44.46 37.46 0.16
C PRO A 142 44.95 36.04 0.58
N GLU A 143 44.52 35.09 -0.25
CA GLU A 143 45.18 33.89 -0.81
C GLU A 143 46.61 33.40 -0.45
N VAL A 144 46.71 32.06 -0.46
CA VAL A 144 47.70 31.17 -1.16
C VAL A 144 48.95 30.60 -0.43
N SER A 145 49.16 29.29 -0.70
CA SER A 145 50.39 28.47 -0.57
C SER A 145 50.81 27.99 0.85
N THR A 146 51.47 26.84 1.07
CA THR A 146 51.77 25.62 0.28
C THR A 146 52.26 24.48 1.21
N SER A 147 52.06 23.21 0.82
CA SER A 147 52.92 22.03 1.12
C SER A 147 53.23 21.60 2.58
N GLY A 148 53.22 20.29 2.88
CA GLY A 148 53.56 19.81 4.23
C GLY A 148 53.56 18.30 4.50
N THR A 149 54.29 17.50 3.72
CA THR A 149 54.35 16.03 3.86
C THR A 149 55.10 15.55 5.13
N LYS A 150 54.53 14.60 5.90
CA LYS A 150 55.23 13.53 6.70
C LYS A 150 54.19 12.62 7.37
N LYS A 151 54.07 11.34 6.99
CA LYS A 151 54.86 10.14 7.40
C LYS A 151 54.57 9.57 8.81
N LYS A 152 53.87 8.42 8.81
CA LYS A 152 54.08 7.18 9.59
C LYS A 152 54.58 7.26 11.05
N THR A 153 53.87 6.56 11.94
CA THR A 153 54.45 5.43 12.71
C THR A 153 53.42 4.35 13.00
N ALA A 154 53.76 3.10 12.73
CA ALA A 154 53.03 1.94 13.25
C ALA A 154 53.62 1.53 14.60
N LYS A 155 52.85 0.82 15.44
CA LYS A 155 53.38 0.14 16.63
C LYS A 155 52.80 -1.26 16.73
N VAL A 156 53.68 -2.26 16.52
CA VAL A 156 53.43 -3.68 16.73
C VAL A 156 54.24 -4.12 17.96
N GLU A 157 53.69 -5.09 18.69
CA GLU A 157 54.23 -5.93 19.78
C GLU A 157 53.28 -5.92 20.99
N ARG A 158 53.08 -7.02 21.73
CA ARG A 158 54.02 -8.15 21.94
C ARG A 158 53.29 -9.47 22.24
N ARG A 159 53.78 -10.58 21.67
CA ARG A 159 53.42 -11.94 22.10
C ARG A 159 53.98 -12.23 23.49
N LYS A 160 53.26 -13.01 24.30
CA LYS A 160 53.84 -13.90 25.34
C LYS A 160 53.27 -15.31 25.19
N ARG A 161 54.15 -16.27 24.94
CA ARG A 161 53.92 -17.72 25.11
C ARG A 161 54.60 -18.15 26.42
N LYS A 162 53.94 -19.02 27.18
CA LYS A 162 54.47 -19.98 28.17
C LYS A 162 53.24 -20.79 28.61
N THR A 163 53.21 -22.10 28.80
CA THR A 163 54.06 -23.28 28.56
C THR A 163 53.19 -24.45 29.03
N GLU A 164 53.36 -25.66 28.51
CA GLU A 164 52.50 -26.80 28.87
C GLU A 164 52.82 -27.36 30.26
N SER A 165 51.81 -27.91 30.92
CA SER A 165 51.99 -28.95 31.95
C SER A 165 50.78 -29.91 31.92
N SER A 166 51.07 -31.20 31.86
CA SER A 166 50.09 -32.28 31.70
C SER A 166 49.26 -32.53 32.97
N GLY A 167 47.97 -32.83 32.78
CA GLY A 167 47.04 -33.20 33.86
C GLY A 167 45.83 -33.95 33.31
N VAL A 168 45.63 -35.20 33.74
CA VAL A 168 44.63 -36.13 33.22
C VAL A 168 43.29 -36.04 33.99
N ARG A 169 42.19 -36.42 33.33
CA ARG A 169 40.81 -36.69 33.86
C ARG A 169 39.94 -35.48 34.28
N LYS A 170 39.02 -35.11 33.37
CA LYS A 170 37.58 -35.47 33.41
C LYS A 170 36.84 -34.79 32.23
N LYS A 171 36.35 -35.57 31.25
CA LYS A 171 35.47 -35.03 30.20
C LYS A 171 34.05 -34.85 30.77
N ALA A 172 33.79 -33.70 31.36
CA ALA A 172 32.41 -33.24 31.54
C ALA A 172 31.85 -32.84 30.17
N ALA A 173 30.76 -33.49 29.75
CA ALA A 173 30.09 -33.15 28.50
C ALA A 173 29.31 -31.84 28.65
N ASN A 174 29.96 -30.70 28.41
CA ASN A 174 29.29 -29.41 28.33
C ASN A 174 28.42 -29.36 27.08
N LYS A 175 27.17 -29.83 27.24
CA LYS A 175 26.07 -29.71 26.31
C LYS A 175 25.77 -28.21 26.13
N ARG A 176 26.45 -27.55 25.19
CA ARG A 176 26.06 -26.22 24.70
C ARG A 176 24.75 -26.34 23.93
N ILE A 177 23.66 -26.49 24.67
CA ILE A 177 22.35 -26.08 24.20
C ILE A 177 22.46 -24.58 24.02
N SER A 178 22.58 -24.13 22.77
CA SER A 178 22.34 -22.73 22.44
C SER A 178 20.87 -22.48 22.71
N THR A 179 20.58 -22.00 23.92
CA THR A 179 19.27 -21.47 24.27
C THR A 179 19.05 -20.28 23.34
N VAL A 180 18.22 -20.47 22.32
CA VAL A 180 17.63 -19.35 21.59
C VAL A 180 16.68 -18.71 22.60
N THR A 181 17.21 -17.76 23.37
CA THR A 181 16.41 -16.83 24.16
C THR A 181 15.37 -16.21 23.25
N LYS A 182 14.11 -16.14 23.71
CA LYS A 182 13.00 -15.46 23.04
C LYS A 182 13.51 -14.22 22.30
N GLN A 183 13.63 -14.30 20.98
CA GLN A 183 14.01 -13.14 20.18
C GLN A 183 12.76 -12.28 19.98
N ASP A 184 12.83 -11.11 20.59
CA ASP A 184 12.45 -9.81 20.02
C ASP A 184 11.22 -9.82 19.08
N PHE A 185 10.16 -9.14 19.51
CA PHE A 185 9.04 -8.77 18.65
C PHE A 185 9.58 -8.14 17.35
N ILE A 186 9.43 -8.86 16.24
CA ILE A 186 9.83 -8.36 14.93
C ILE A 186 8.83 -7.26 14.56
N GLU A 187 9.30 -6.01 14.49
CA GLU A 187 8.48 -4.90 14.02
C GLU A 187 7.83 -5.22 12.66
N PRO A 188 6.60 -4.75 12.40
CA PRO A 188 5.91 -5.01 11.13
C PRO A 188 6.74 -4.47 9.96
N GLN A 189 7.45 -5.38 9.27
CA GLN A 189 8.46 -5.00 8.28
C GLN A 189 7.86 -4.12 7.18
N LEU A 190 8.43 -2.92 7.02
CA LEU A 190 8.16 -2.07 5.87
C LEU A 190 8.52 -2.79 4.57
N ASP A 191 7.76 -2.52 3.50
CA ASP A 191 8.12 -2.96 2.15
C ASP A 191 9.57 -2.51 1.84
N PRO A 192 10.46 -3.39 1.31
CA PRO A 192 11.84 -2.99 1.06
C PRO A 192 11.90 -1.77 0.14
N ILE A 193 12.59 -0.71 0.58
CA ILE A 193 12.63 0.60 -0.09
C ILE A 193 13.07 0.41 -1.54
N ILE A 194 12.26 0.88 -2.48
CA ILE A 194 12.62 0.90 -3.90
C ILE A 194 13.30 2.22 -4.22
N ASN A 195 14.53 2.14 -4.72
CA ASN A 195 15.14 3.28 -5.41
C ASN A 195 14.48 3.46 -6.79
N LEU A 196 13.58 4.44 -6.94
CA LEU A 196 12.91 4.71 -8.23
C LEU A 196 13.82 5.37 -9.26
N TRP A 197 14.89 6.02 -8.80
CA TRP A 197 15.84 6.78 -9.64
C TRP A 197 16.90 5.89 -10.30
N GLU A 198 17.10 4.69 -9.75
CA GLU A 198 17.97 3.66 -10.31
C GLU A 198 17.20 2.78 -11.30
N PHE A 199 17.39 3.06 -12.58
CA PHE A 199 16.74 2.35 -13.67
C PHE A 199 17.26 0.91 -13.80
N ASN A 200 16.35 -0.05 -13.92
CA ASN A 200 16.74 -1.45 -14.12
C ASN A 200 17.24 -1.68 -15.55
N GLU A 201 18.55 -1.90 -15.72
CA GLU A 201 19.18 -2.16 -17.01
C GLU A 201 18.60 -3.39 -17.72
N ALA A 202 18.25 -4.45 -16.99
CA ALA A 202 17.65 -5.65 -17.59
C ALA A 202 16.24 -5.39 -18.14
N VAL A 203 15.53 -4.38 -17.64
CA VAL A 203 14.24 -3.92 -18.19
C VAL A 203 14.47 -3.01 -19.40
N ARG A 204 15.44 -2.09 -19.34
CA ARG A 204 15.83 -1.25 -20.49
C ARG A 204 16.31 -2.08 -21.69
N ALA A 205 17.11 -3.12 -21.45
CA ALA A 205 17.64 -4.02 -22.47
C ALA A 205 16.57 -4.76 -23.30
N LYS A 206 15.30 -4.77 -22.84
CA LYS A 206 14.17 -5.33 -23.60
C LYS A 206 13.69 -4.45 -24.75
N ASN A 207 14.14 -3.19 -24.85
CA ASN A 207 13.77 -2.24 -25.91
C ASN A 207 12.25 -2.15 -26.14
N VAL A 208 11.48 -2.06 -25.05
CA VAL A 208 10.01 -2.01 -25.11
C VAL A 208 9.56 -0.67 -25.69
N ILE A 209 8.84 -0.72 -26.81
CA ILE A 209 8.10 0.44 -27.34
C ILE A 209 6.88 0.66 -26.43
N PRO A 210 6.71 1.84 -25.82
CA PRO A 210 5.59 2.11 -24.93
C PRO A 210 4.25 2.06 -25.65
N SER A 211 3.19 1.69 -24.91
CA SER A 211 1.82 1.79 -25.42
C SER A 211 1.41 3.24 -25.62
N ASN A 212 0.60 3.51 -26.65
CA ASN A 212 -0.10 4.78 -26.79
C ASN A 212 -1.32 4.91 -25.86
N LYS A 213 -1.65 3.85 -25.12
CA LYS A 213 -2.73 3.83 -24.12
C LYS A 213 -2.26 4.38 -22.79
N LYS A 214 -3.10 5.18 -22.14
CA LYS A 214 -2.90 5.66 -20.77
C LYS A 214 -3.12 4.50 -19.79
N ILE A 215 -2.14 4.26 -18.93
CA ILE A 215 -2.14 3.12 -18.01
C ILE A 215 -2.52 3.58 -16.61
N GLY A 216 -3.52 2.95 -16.01
CA GLY A 216 -3.86 3.08 -14.59
C GLY A 216 -3.21 1.95 -13.80
N PHE A 217 -2.75 2.22 -12.59
CA PHE A 217 -2.23 1.19 -11.69
C PHE A 217 -2.78 1.36 -10.28
N ILE A 218 -3.44 0.31 -9.77
CA ILE A 218 -4.06 0.25 -8.45
C ILE A 218 -3.29 -0.72 -7.56
N GLY A 219 -2.86 -0.22 -6.40
CA GLY A 219 -2.14 -1.01 -5.39
C GLY A 219 -0.63 -0.86 -5.50
N LEU A 220 -0.06 -0.07 -4.61
CA LEU A 220 1.39 0.14 -4.47
C LEU A 220 1.92 -0.64 -3.24
N GLY A 221 1.60 -1.94 -3.18
CA GLY A 221 2.25 -2.88 -2.26
C GLY A 221 3.58 -3.41 -2.82
N MET A 222 4.20 -4.34 -2.08
CA MET A 222 5.48 -4.98 -2.43
C MET A 222 5.65 -5.30 -3.93
N MET A 223 4.66 -5.94 -4.56
CA MET A 223 4.72 -6.26 -6.01
C MET A 223 4.42 -5.04 -6.88
N GLY A 224 3.27 -4.37 -6.69
CA GLY A 224 2.79 -3.29 -7.54
C GLY A 224 3.79 -2.14 -7.73
N GLN A 225 4.52 -1.77 -6.68
CA GLN A 225 5.59 -0.78 -6.75
C GLN A 225 6.70 -1.13 -7.77
N ARG A 226 7.13 -2.41 -7.83
CA ARG A 226 8.13 -2.87 -8.83
C ARG A 226 7.55 -2.86 -10.25
N LEU A 227 6.27 -3.21 -10.39
CA LEU A 227 5.57 -3.22 -11.68
C LEU A 227 5.46 -1.80 -12.26
N VAL A 228 5.06 -0.83 -11.43
CA VAL A 228 5.00 0.60 -11.82
C VAL A 228 6.39 1.15 -12.15
N LYS A 229 7.43 0.86 -11.34
CA LYS A 229 8.82 1.26 -11.66
C LYS A 229 9.24 0.80 -13.07
N ASN A 230 8.86 -0.43 -13.46
CA ASN A 230 9.20 -0.99 -14.77
C ASN A 230 8.38 -0.38 -15.93
N LEU A 231 7.12 0.00 -15.69
CA LEU A 231 6.32 0.77 -16.65
C LEU A 231 6.90 2.17 -16.87
N LEU A 232 7.29 2.88 -15.80
CA LEU A 232 7.93 4.20 -15.87
C LEU A 232 9.32 4.12 -16.54
N THR A 233 10.14 3.12 -16.21
CA THR A 233 11.46 2.86 -16.82
C THR A 233 11.39 2.66 -18.34
N THR A 234 10.23 2.28 -18.86
CA THR A 234 9.95 2.06 -20.30
C THR A 234 9.06 3.15 -20.90
N ASN A 235 8.95 4.30 -20.25
CA ASN A 235 8.23 5.50 -20.70
C ASN A 235 6.73 5.28 -20.99
N HIS A 236 6.07 4.35 -20.29
CA HIS A 236 4.61 4.27 -20.32
C HIS A 236 4.01 5.42 -19.50
N GLN A 237 2.91 6.01 -19.99
CA GLN A 237 2.15 7.00 -19.22
C GLN A 237 1.34 6.29 -18.12
N VAL A 238 1.76 6.40 -16.86
CA VAL A 238 1.11 5.73 -15.72
C VAL A 238 0.42 6.74 -14.81
N THR A 239 -0.83 6.46 -14.44
CA THR A 239 -1.54 7.09 -13.31
C THR A 239 -1.65 6.09 -12.18
N VAL A 240 -1.22 6.43 -10.98
CA VAL A 240 -1.24 5.54 -9.81
C VAL A 240 -2.33 5.92 -8.81
N TRP A 241 -2.84 4.91 -8.12
CA TRP A 241 -3.66 5.05 -6.92
C TRP A 241 -3.33 3.94 -5.92
N ASN A 242 -3.34 4.31 -4.65
CA ASN A 242 -3.20 3.39 -3.54
C ASN A 242 -4.01 3.92 -2.35
N ARG A 243 -4.57 3.03 -1.52
CA ARG A 243 -5.36 3.41 -0.33
C ARG A 243 -4.56 4.24 0.69
N THR A 244 -3.25 4.01 0.75
CA THR A 244 -2.27 4.72 1.59
C THR A 244 -1.52 5.67 0.66
N LEU A 245 -1.85 6.96 0.69
CA LEU A 245 -1.48 7.94 -0.34
C LEU A 245 0.02 8.21 -0.39
N GLU A 246 0.68 8.09 0.75
CA GLU A 246 2.10 8.32 0.99
C GLU A 246 2.95 7.40 0.09
N LYS A 247 2.45 6.19 -0.18
CA LYS A 247 3.08 5.24 -1.12
C LYS A 247 3.08 5.70 -2.58
N CYS A 248 2.28 6.70 -2.95
CA CYS A 248 2.26 7.28 -4.30
C CYS A 248 3.28 8.40 -4.49
N ILE A 249 3.75 9.06 -3.42
CA ILE A 249 4.51 10.33 -3.49
C ILE A 249 5.76 10.18 -4.38
N ASP A 250 6.58 9.17 -4.14
CA ASP A 250 7.81 8.99 -4.91
C ASP A 250 7.55 8.55 -6.36
N PHE A 251 6.43 7.88 -6.64
CA PHE A 251 6.03 7.56 -8.02
C PHE A 251 5.59 8.81 -8.78
N VAL A 252 4.93 9.76 -8.11
CA VAL A 252 4.59 11.07 -8.70
C VAL A 252 5.86 11.86 -9.00
N ARG A 253 6.82 11.88 -8.07
CA ARG A 253 8.16 12.47 -8.31
C ARG A 253 8.89 11.80 -9.49
N ALA A 254 8.75 10.48 -9.64
CA ALA A 254 9.30 9.71 -10.76
C ALA A 254 8.50 9.81 -12.09
N GLY A 255 7.48 10.67 -12.16
CA GLY A 255 6.75 10.99 -13.38
C GLY A 255 5.41 10.28 -13.59
N ALA A 256 4.89 9.56 -12.59
CA ALA A 256 3.50 9.08 -12.62
C ALA A 256 2.51 10.22 -12.34
N ALA A 257 1.31 10.15 -12.92
CA ALA A 257 0.19 10.98 -12.49
C ALA A 257 -0.47 10.38 -11.23
N LEU A 258 -1.11 11.23 -10.42
CA LEU A 258 -1.90 10.80 -9.26
C LEU A 258 -3.39 10.76 -9.61
N ALA A 259 -4.08 9.72 -9.16
CA ALA A 259 -5.53 9.69 -9.05
C ALA A 259 -5.97 9.69 -7.59
N GLN A 260 -7.16 10.23 -7.33
CA GLN A 260 -7.74 10.33 -5.99
C GLN A 260 -8.54 9.08 -5.60
N SER A 261 -9.08 8.36 -6.58
CA SER A 261 -9.87 7.14 -6.37
C SER A 261 -9.76 6.14 -7.54
N PRO A 262 -10.18 4.87 -7.37
CA PRO A 262 -10.28 3.92 -8.47
C PRO A 262 -11.18 4.43 -9.62
N CYS A 263 -12.29 5.10 -9.30
CA CYS A 263 -13.17 5.74 -10.28
C CYS A 263 -12.42 6.82 -11.11
N ASP A 264 -11.59 7.64 -10.47
CA ASP A 264 -10.78 8.69 -11.12
C ASP A 264 -9.72 8.09 -12.07
N ILE A 265 -9.10 6.96 -11.70
CA ILE A 265 -8.24 6.20 -12.61
C ILE A 265 -9.01 5.77 -13.88
N VAL A 266 -10.23 5.26 -13.74
CA VAL A 266 -11.03 4.81 -14.90
C VAL A 266 -11.32 5.98 -15.85
N GLN A 267 -11.53 7.20 -15.35
CA GLN A 267 -11.69 8.37 -16.21
C GLN A 267 -10.41 8.69 -16.99
N LYS A 268 -9.27 8.75 -16.28
CA LYS A 268 -7.98 9.20 -16.82
C LYS A 268 -7.29 8.19 -17.74
N CYS A 269 -7.56 6.89 -17.58
CA CYS A 269 -6.81 5.80 -18.22
C CYS A 269 -7.66 4.94 -19.17
N ASP A 270 -6.99 4.20 -20.07
CA ASP A 270 -7.62 3.26 -21.00
C ASP A 270 -7.54 1.81 -20.49
N ILE A 271 -6.43 1.46 -19.83
CA ILE A 271 -6.14 0.13 -19.29
C ILE A 271 -5.74 0.31 -17.82
N ILE A 272 -6.47 -0.35 -16.93
CA ILE A 272 -6.29 -0.28 -15.48
C ILE A 272 -5.76 -1.63 -15.00
N PHE A 273 -4.57 -1.65 -14.41
CA PHE A 273 -4.03 -2.83 -13.72
C PHE A 273 -4.35 -2.73 -12.22
N CYS A 274 -4.77 -3.84 -11.60
CA CYS A 274 -4.96 -3.96 -10.16
C CYS A 274 -4.02 -5.02 -9.59
N CYS A 275 -3.33 -4.71 -8.49
CA CYS A 275 -2.42 -5.63 -7.81
C CYS A 275 -2.48 -5.38 -6.29
N VAL A 276 -3.49 -5.95 -5.63
CA VAL A 276 -3.75 -5.78 -4.19
C VAL A 276 -3.47 -7.09 -3.41
N SER A 277 -3.92 -7.19 -2.16
CA SER A 277 -3.50 -8.24 -1.22
C SER A 277 -4.26 -9.57 -1.37
N ASP A 278 -5.55 -9.51 -1.71
CA ASP A 278 -6.51 -10.60 -1.59
C ASP A 278 -7.82 -10.27 -2.33
N SER A 279 -8.73 -11.25 -2.38
CA SER A 279 -10.03 -11.14 -3.04
C SER A 279 -10.90 -10.00 -2.48
N GLU A 280 -10.91 -9.78 -1.16
CA GLU A 280 -11.70 -8.73 -0.52
C GLU A 280 -11.17 -7.33 -0.87
N ALA A 281 -9.85 -7.17 -0.94
CA ALA A 281 -9.25 -5.93 -1.44
C ALA A 281 -9.61 -5.67 -2.92
N SER A 282 -9.62 -6.69 -3.78
CA SER A 282 -10.08 -6.56 -5.17
C SER A 282 -11.57 -6.20 -5.24
N LYS A 283 -12.43 -6.85 -4.43
CA LYS A 283 -13.85 -6.49 -4.33
C LYS A 283 -14.03 -5.04 -3.88
N ALA A 284 -13.31 -4.59 -2.86
CA ALA A 284 -13.39 -3.21 -2.36
C ALA A 284 -12.97 -2.17 -3.41
N VAL A 285 -11.96 -2.46 -4.23
CA VAL A 285 -11.54 -1.61 -5.36
C VAL A 285 -12.63 -1.50 -6.43
N VAL A 286 -13.34 -2.60 -6.72
CA VAL A 286 -14.33 -2.66 -7.81
C VAL A 286 -15.69 -2.12 -7.34
N PHE A 287 -16.23 -2.67 -6.26
CA PHE A 287 -17.58 -2.43 -5.74
C PHE A 287 -17.67 -1.27 -4.72
N GLY A 288 -16.54 -0.71 -4.28
CA GLY A 288 -16.54 0.43 -3.34
C GLY A 288 -17.25 1.67 -3.89
N HIS A 289 -17.63 2.60 -3.00
CA HIS A 289 -18.42 3.78 -3.35
C HIS A 289 -17.78 4.66 -4.46
N GLN A 290 -16.44 4.79 -4.47
CA GLN A 290 -15.67 5.41 -5.56
C GLN A 290 -14.86 4.37 -6.35
N GLY A 291 -15.39 3.16 -6.48
CA GLY A 291 -14.77 2.02 -7.13
C GLY A 291 -14.79 2.08 -8.65
N ILE A 292 -14.25 1.03 -9.28
CA ILE A 292 -14.16 0.90 -10.74
C ILE A 292 -15.52 1.04 -11.43
N LEU A 293 -16.59 0.47 -10.86
CA LEU A 293 -17.91 0.43 -11.52
C LEU A 293 -18.50 1.83 -11.76
N LEU A 294 -18.37 2.75 -10.81
CA LEU A 294 -18.80 4.14 -10.96
C LEU A 294 -18.03 4.86 -12.09
N GLY A 295 -16.77 4.50 -12.28
CA GLY A 295 -15.96 5.01 -13.38
C GLY A 295 -16.38 4.44 -14.74
N LEU A 296 -16.82 3.18 -14.78
CA LEU A 296 -17.33 2.55 -15.99
C LEU A 296 -18.69 3.13 -16.41
N ASP A 297 -19.59 3.42 -15.47
CA ASP A 297 -20.88 4.08 -15.73
C ASP A 297 -20.75 5.45 -16.42
N ARG A 298 -19.61 6.14 -16.20
CA ARG A 298 -19.28 7.44 -16.79
C ARG A 298 -18.44 7.33 -18.08
N SER A 299 -18.14 6.11 -18.53
CA SER A 299 -17.25 5.83 -19.67
C SER A 299 -18.02 5.27 -20.87
N PRO A 300 -17.61 5.55 -22.12
CA PRO A 300 -18.18 4.89 -23.29
C PRO A 300 -17.99 3.35 -23.24
N PRO A 301 -19.01 2.54 -23.57
CA PRO A 301 -18.88 1.09 -23.62
C PRO A 301 -17.72 0.62 -24.51
N GLY A 302 -17.04 -0.45 -24.10
CA GLY A 302 -15.88 -1.03 -24.75
C GLY A 302 -14.59 -0.20 -24.67
N SER A 303 -14.62 1.04 -24.16
CA SER A 303 -13.43 1.90 -24.13
C SER A 303 -12.39 1.42 -23.12
N LYS A 304 -12.80 1.14 -21.88
CA LYS A 304 -11.93 0.79 -20.75
C LYS A 304 -11.61 -0.70 -20.68
N GLY A 305 -10.42 -1.03 -20.18
CA GLY A 305 -10.02 -2.39 -19.86
C GLY A 305 -9.50 -2.48 -18.42
N TYR A 306 -9.94 -3.48 -17.67
CA TYR A 306 -9.48 -3.79 -16.32
C TYR A 306 -8.72 -5.11 -16.33
N VAL A 307 -7.52 -5.10 -15.75
CA VAL A 307 -6.60 -6.23 -15.68
C VAL A 307 -6.33 -6.56 -14.23
N GLU A 308 -6.89 -7.67 -13.75
CA GLU A 308 -6.73 -8.12 -12.37
C GLU A 308 -5.47 -9.00 -12.25
N MET A 309 -4.48 -8.55 -11.49
CA MET A 309 -3.20 -9.24 -11.28
C MET A 309 -3.07 -9.84 -9.88
N THR A 310 -4.05 -9.59 -9.01
CA THR A 310 -4.12 -10.12 -7.64
C THR A 310 -4.29 -11.64 -7.66
N THR A 311 -3.66 -12.34 -6.71
CA THR A 311 -3.94 -13.77 -6.49
C THR A 311 -5.18 -13.90 -5.62
N MET A 312 -6.23 -14.50 -6.18
CA MET A 312 -7.58 -14.53 -5.65
C MET A 312 -8.27 -15.86 -6.01
N ASP A 313 -9.42 -16.13 -5.41
CA ASP A 313 -10.27 -17.27 -5.81
C ASP A 313 -10.89 -17.07 -7.22
N PRO A 314 -11.14 -18.15 -7.96
CA PRO A 314 -11.71 -18.06 -9.31
C PRO A 314 -13.13 -17.49 -9.32
N THR A 315 -13.93 -17.73 -8.28
CA THR A 315 -15.31 -17.27 -8.17
C THR A 315 -15.40 -15.75 -8.07
N THR A 316 -14.56 -15.10 -7.26
CA THR A 316 -14.47 -13.63 -7.21
C THR A 316 -13.94 -13.04 -8.54
N SER A 317 -13.03 -13.72 -9.25
CA SER A 317 -12.57 -13.25 -10.56
C SER A 317 -13.70 -13.28 -11.60
N ILE A 318 -14.53 -14.34 -11.58
CA ILE A 318 -15.73 -14.46 -12.40
C ILE A 318 -16.78 -13.39 -12.03
N GLU A 319 -17.00 -13.14 -10.74
CA GLU A 319 -17.92 -12.10 -10.23
C GLU A 319 -17.50 -10.70 -10.71
N ILE A 320 -16.25 -10.31 -10.46
CA ILE A 320 -15.68 -9.03 -10.88
C ILE A 320 -15.71 -8.90 -12.41
N GLY A 321 -15.27 -9.92 -13.14
CA GLY A 321 -15.25 -9.91 -14.60
C GLY A 321 -16.64 -9.80 -15.22
N GLY A 322 -17.64 -10.49 -14.64
CA GLY A 322 -19.03 -10.41 -15.05
C GLY A 322 -19.60 -9.00 -14.89
N VAL A 323 -19.44 -8.38 -13.72
CA VAL A 323 -20.00 -7.04 -13.46
C VAL A 323 -19.28 -5.95 -14.26
N ILE A 324 -17.95 -6.04 -14.41
CA ILE A 324 -17.17 -5.11 -15.27
C ILE A 324 -17.64 -5.21 -16.73
N THR A 325 -17.86 -6.44 -17.24
CA THR A 325 -18.34 -6.64 -18.62
C THR A 325 -19.77 -6.17 -18.80
N HIS A 326 -20.64 -6.39 -17.82
CA HIS A 326 -22.03 -5.89 -17.83
C HIS A 326 -22.09 -4.34 -17.85
N LYS A 327 -21.15 -3.68 -17.18
CA LYS A 327 -20.95 -2.22 -17.20
C LYS A 327 -20.19 -1.72 -18.46
N GLY A 328 -20.03 -2.56 -19.48
CA GLY A 328 -19.38 -2.21 -20.74
C GLY A 328 -17.85 -2.10 -20.67
N GLY A 329 -17.22 -2.47 -19.56
CA GLY A 329 -15.76 -2.63 -19.49
C GLY A 329 -15.29 -3.92 -20.18
N ARG A 330 -13.97 -4.04 -20.40
CA ARG A 330 -13.32 -5.31 -20.77
C ARG A 330 -12.55 -5.86 -19.58
N TYR A 331 -12.63 -7.17 -19.35
CA TYR A 331 -11.95 -7.82 -18.23
C TYR A 331 -10.89 -8.83 -18.69
N LEU A 332 -9.76 -8.85 -17.99
CA LEU A 332 -8.70 -9.84 -18.13
C LEU A 332 -8.15 -10.18 -16.75
N GLU A 333 -8.25 -11.43 -16.30
CA GLU A 333 -7.42 -11.89 -15.18
C GLU A 333 -6.02 -12.20 -15.72
N ALA A 334 -4.99 -11.76 -14.99
CA ALA A 334 -3.58 -11.91 -15.34
C ALA A 334 -2.69 -12.07 -14.08
N PRO A 335 -2.98 -13.04 -13.19
CA PRO A 335 -2.22 -13.23 -11.96
C PRO A 335 -0.72 -13.49 -12.22
N ILE A 336 0.10 -12.95 -11.33
CA ILE A 336 1.57 -12.90 -11.46
C ILE A 336 2.25 -14.03 -10.70
N ASN A 337 3.14 -14.75 -11.40
CA ASN A 337 3.93 -15.83 -10.85
C ASN A 337 5.40 -15.39 -10.73
N GLY A 338 5.89 -15.29 -9.49
CA GLY A 338 7.26 -14.94 -9.14
C GLY A 338 7.37 -14.14 -7.83
N SER A 339 8.61 -13.98 -7.34
CA SER A 339 8.92 -13.13 -6.19
C SER A 339 9.05 -11.65 -6.59
N TRP A 340 9.11 -10.75 -5.61
CA TRP A 340 9.37 -9.32 -5.87
C TRP A 340 10.71 -9.08 -6.58
N LYS A 341 11.74 -9.89 -6.28
CA LYS A 341 13.04 -9.86 -6.99
C LYS A 341 12.90 -10.21 -8.47
N THR A 342 11.98 -11.11 -8.82
CA THR A 342 11.66 -11.38 -10.24
C THR A 342 10.76 -10.31 -10.85
N ALA A 343 9.90 -9.64 -10.08
CA ALA A 343 9.14 -8.48 -10.55
C ALA A 343 10.05 -7.31 -10.93
N GLU A 344 11.00 -6.97 -10.05
CA GLU A 344 11.98 -5.89 -10.28
C GLU A 344 12.79 -6.11 -11.55
N ASN A 345 13.36 -7.30 -11.72
CA ASN A 345 14.11 -7.69 -12.92
C ASN A 345 13.23 -7.97 -14.15
N GLY A 346 11.92 -7.70 -14.07
CA GLY A 346 10.95 -7.93 -15.12
C GLY A 346 10.88 -9.37 -15.63
N ASN A 347 11.15 -10.36 -14.77
CA ASN A 347 11.25 -11.78 -15.12
C ASN A 347 10.06 -12.61 -14.62
N LEU A 348 8.91 -12.00 -14.37
CA LEU A 348 7.68 -12.71 -13.98
C LEU A 348 7.17 -13.63 -15.08
N ILE A 349 6.31 -14.57 -14.67
CA ILE A 349 5.44 -15.32 -15.57
C ILE A 349 4.01 -14.82 -15.35
N ILE A 350 3.34 -14.46 -16.43
CA ILE A 350 1.94 -14.00 -16.42
C ILE A 350 1.11 -15.03 -17.17
N LEU A 351 0.14 -15.59 -16.47
CA LEU A 351 -0.86 -16.47 -17.03
C LEU A 351 -2.18 -15.71 -16.99
N SER A 352 -2.88 -15.61 -18.11
CA SER A 352 -4.05 -14.73 -18.22
C SER A 352 -5.23 -15.40 -18.92
N ALA A 353 -6.45 -15.02 -18.55
CA ALA A 353 -7.68 -15.48 -19.18
C ALA A 353 -8.76 -14.38 -19.20
N GLY A 354 -9.73 -14.48 -20.11
CA GLY A 354 -10.67 -13.39 -20.41
C GLY A 354 -10.38 -12.73 -21.76
N ASP A 355 -10.57 -11.41 -21.87
CA ASP A 355 -10.54 -10.67 -23.14
C ASP A 355 -9.18 -10.76 -23.86
N ARG A 356 -9.16 -11.49 -24.99
CA ARG A 356 -7.96 -11.69 -25.82
C ARG A 356 -7.43 -10.41 -26.47
N GLN A 357 -8.30 -9.44 -26.76
CA GLN A 357 -7.88 -8.16 -27.33
C GLN A 357 -7.31 -7.23 -26.26
N LEU A 358 -7.85 -7.23 -25.05
CA LEU A 358 -7.23 -6.56 -23.90
C LEU A 358 -5.84 -7.16 -23.61
N PHE A 359 -5.69 -8.49 -23.62
CA PHE A 359 -4.38 -9.15 -23.52
C PHE A 359 -3.39 -8.66 -24.59
N ARG A 360 -3.82 -8.55 -25.85
CA ARG A 360 -2.99 -8.00 -26.95
C ARG A 360 -2.61 -6.54 -26.70
N ASN A 361 -3.54 -5.71 -26.25
CA ASN A 361 -3.30 -4.29 -25.95
C ASN A 361 -2.32 -4.11 -24.76
N CYS A 362 -2.30 -5.06 -23.82
CA CYS A 362 -1.37 -5.08 -22.68
C CYS A 362 0.03 -5.63 -23.01
N LYS A 363 0.30 -6.04 -24.26
CA LYS A 363 1.55 -6.73 -24.62
C LYS A 363 2.81 -5.92 -24.29
N SER A 364 2.83 -4.61 -24.54
CA SER A 364 4.00 -3.78 -24.20
C SER A 364 4.20 -3.75 -22.68
N CYS A 365 3.14 -3.47 -21.92
CA CYS A 365 3.13 -3.42 -20.46
C CYS A 365 3.62 -4.73 -19.85
N PHE A 366 3.05 -5.87 -20.27
CA PHE A 366 3.51 -7.20 -19.84
C PHE A 366 4.96 -7.47 -20.20
N THR A 367 5.45 -7.01 -21.35
CA THR A 367 6.87 -7.19 -21.74
C THR A 367 7.81 -6.45 -20.78
N THR A 368 7.40 -5.33 -20.17
CA THR A 368 8.24 -4.61 -19.19
C THR A 368 8.58 -5.49 -17.99
N PHE A 369 7.57 -6.09 -17.34
CA PHE A 369 7.73 -6.78 -16.06
C PHE A 369 7.64 -8.32 -16.11
N SER A 370 7.38 -8.92 -17.27
CA SER A 370 7.42 -10.38 -17.46
C SER A 370 8.49 -10.85 -18.44
N LYS A 371 8.93 -12.10 -18.24
CA LYS A 371 9.69 -12.88 -19.23
C LYS A 371 8.76 -13.68 -20.14
N ILE A 372 7.62 -14.12 -19.62
CA ILE A 372 6.61 -14.90 -20.36
C ILE A 372 5.23 -14.36 -19.98
N SER A 373 4.44 -13.96 -20.97
CA SER A 373 3.01 -13.68 -20.83
C SER A 373 2.21 -14.58 -21.76
N ARG A 374 1.28 -15.38 -21.22
CA ARG A 374 0.47 -16.34 -21.99
C ARG A 374 -1.02 -16.15 -21.68
N HIS A 375 -1.83 -16.03 -22.74
CA HIS A 375 -3.29 -16.14 -22.64
C HIS A 375 -3.70 -17.62 -22.79
N LEU A 376 -4.37 -18.14 -21.75
CA LEU A 376 -4.72 -19.54 -21.55
C LEU A 376 -6.11 -19.90 -22.10
N SER A 377 -7.15 -19.15 -21.71
CA SER A 377 -8.53 -19.34 -22.15
C SER A 377 -9.26 -18.01 -22.30
N PHE A 378 -10.36 -18.01 -23.04
CA PHE A 378 -11.35 -16.93 -23.01
C PHE A 378 -12.16 -16.94 -21.70
N ASP A 379 -12.27 -18.10 -21.04
CA ASP A 379 -13.05 -18.27 -19.82
C ASP A 379 -12.33 -17.68 -18.61
N VAL A 380 -13.02 -16.78 -17.90
CA VAL A 380 -12.54 -16.20 -16.65
C VAL A 380 -12.53 -17.25 -15.54
N GLY A 381 -11.51 -17.20 -14.68
CA GLY A 381 -11.25 -18.16 -13.62
C GLY A 381 -10.20 -19.21 -13.99
N CYS A 382 -9.91 -19.45 -15.28
CA CYS A 382 -8.90 -20.41 -15.72
C CYS A 382 -7.48 -20.04 -15.29
N ALA A 383 -7.09 -18.76 -15.37
CA ALA A 383 -5.78 -18.30 -14.91
C ALA A 383 -5.71 -18.26 -13.38
N SER A 384 -6.79 -17.85 -12.70
CA SER A 384 -6.86 -17.90 -11.23
C SER A 384 -6.69 -19.33 -10.70
N LYS A 385 -7.38 -20.33 -11.29
CA LYS A 385 -7.21 -21.77 -10.97
C LYS A 385 -5.77 -22.22 -11.17
N MET A 386 -5.17 -21.94 -12.33
CA MET A 386 -3.79 -22.33 -12.64
C MET A 386 -2.78 -21.70 -11.68
N ASN A 387 -3.00 -20.44 -11.31
CA ASN A 387 -2.15 -19.72 -10.36
C ASN A 387 -2.22 -20.32 -8.95
N LEU A 388 -3.41 -20.66 -8.45
CA LEU A 388 -3.58 -21.33 -7.16
C LEU A 388 -2.94 -22.72 -7.14
N ILE A 389 -3.05 -23.50 -8.22
CA ILE A 389 -2.39 -24.81 -8.36
C ILE A 389 -0.85 -24.65 -8.29
N ASN A 390 -0.30 -23.62 -8.94
CA ASN A 390 1.14 -23.34 -8.87
C ASN A 390 1.58 -22.88 -7.48
N SER A 391 0.85 -21.94 -6.86
CA SER A 391 1.13 -21.48 -5.48
C SER A 391 1.00 -22.60 -4.44
N MET A 392 0.07 -23.54 -4.64
CA MET A 392 -0.06 -24.75 -3.82
C MET A 392 1.20 -25.64 -3.91
N LEU A 393 1.70 -25.88 -5.12
CA LEU A 393 2.89 -26.70 -5.33
C LEU A 393 4.13 -26.04 -4.72
N ILE A 394 4.26 -24.72 -4.84
CA ILE A 394 5.35 -23.96 -4.21
C ILE A 394 5.27 -24.05 -2.68
N GLY A 395 4.09 -23.82 -2.08
CA GLY A 395 3.92 -23.86 -0.63
C GLY A 395 4.16 -25.24 -0.02
N THR A 396 3.64 -26.30 -0.66
CA THR A 396 3.87 -27.69 -0.22
C THR A 396 5.35 -28.10 -0.35
N ALA A 397 6.01 -27.73 -1.45
CA ALA A 397 7.46 -27.94 -1.62
C ALA A 397 8.30 -27.15 -0.59
N GLN A 398 7.89 -25.93 -0.22
CA GLN A 398 8.54 -25.14 0.82
C GLN A 398 8.46 -25.82 2.19
N ALA A 399 7.27 -26.27 2.59
CA ALA A 399 7.07 -26.96 3.86
C ALA A 399 7.88 -28.27 3.94
N ALA A 400 7.82 -29.11 2.88
CA ALA A 400 8.59 -30.35 2.83
C ALA A 400 10.11 -30.11 2.84
N PHE A 401 10.60 -29.07 2.15
CA PHE A 401 12.01 -28.71 2.18
C PHE A 401 12.43 -28.14 3.55
N ALA A 402 11.54 -27.44 4.28
CA ALA A 402 11.80 -26.97 5.65
C ALA A 402 11.96 -28.13 6.63
N GLU A 403 11.05 -29.09 6.59
CA GLU A 403 11.11 -30.30 7.40
C GLU A 403 12.39 -31.11 7.13
N ALA A 404 12.76 -31.29 5.85
CA ALA A 404 14.00 -31.97 5.47
C ALA A 404 15.26 -31.26 6.01
N MET A 405 15.33 -29.93 5.90
CA MET A 405 16.47 -29.15 6.40
C MET A 405 16.56 -29.16 7.93
N ALA A 406 15.43 -29.16 8.62
CA ALA A 406 15.36 -29.32 10.07
C ALA A 406 15.83 -30.71 10.51
N LEU A 407 15.38 -31.78 9.84
CA LEU A 407 15.80 -33.15 10.12
C LEU A 407 17.30 -33.35 9.89
N VAL A 408 17.87 -32.79 8.82
CA VAL A 408 19.33 -32.81 8.57
C VAL A 408 20.11 -32.20 9.75
N ARG A 409 19.62 -31.08 10.30
CA ARG A 409 20.19 -30.44 11.51
C ARG A 409 20.04 -31.33 12.75
N CYS A 410 18.86 -31.91 12.99
CA CYS A 410 18.61 -32.82 14.13
C CYS A 410 19.50 -34.08 14.08
N CYS A 411 19.77 -34.60 12.89
CA CYS A 411 20.71 -35.70 12.66
C CYS A 411 22.20 -35.31 12.78
N ASN A 412 22.51 -34.05 13.12
CA ASN A 412 23.86 -33.49 13.18
C ASN A 412 24.62 -33.57 11.84
N LEU A 413 23.91 -33.51 10.72
CA LEU A 413 24.47 -33.51 9.37
C LEU A 413 24.64 -32.07 8.85
N SER A 414 25.59 -31.87 7.92
CA SER A 414 25.81 -30.55 7.32
C SER A 414 24.71 -30.21 6.32
N GLN A 415 23.94 -29.16 6.64
CA GLN A 415 22.93 -28.56 5.76
C GLN A 415 23.52 -28.07 4.44
N ASP A 416 24.77 -27.58 4.42
CA ASP A 416 25.44 -27.15 3.20
C ASP A 416 25.77 -28.35 2.29
N ILE A 417 26.34 -29.43 2.84
CA ILE A 417 26.63 -30.65 2.06
C ILE A 417 25.34 -31.25 1.51
N TYR A 418 24.26 -31.29 2.30
CA TYR A 418 22.96 -31.75 1.82
C TYR A 418 22.43 -30.89 0.66
N LEU A 419 22.57 -29.57 0.74
CA LEU A 419 22.23 -28.65 -0.35
C LEU A 419 23.13 -28.81 -1.59
N GLN A 420 24.40 -29.18 -1.43
CA GLN A 420 25.25 -29.56 -2.55
C GLN A 420 24.74 -30.84 -3.22
N ILE A 421 24.39 -31.87 -2.45
CA ILE A 421 23.81 -33.13 -2.98
C ILE A 421 22.49 -32.85 -3.73
N LEU A 422 21.60 -32.01 -3.19
CA LEU A 422 20.34 -31.64 -3.84
C LEU A 422 20.53 -30.94 -5.21
N LYS A 423 21.65 -30.23 -5.43
CA LYS A 423 21.97 -29.62 -6.75
C LYS A 423 22.30 -30.67 -7.82
N HIS A 424 22.70 -31.88 -7.45
CA HIS A 424 22.98 -32.98 -8.38
C HIS A 424 21.82 -33.99 -8.48
N GLY A 425 20.85 -33.93 -7.56
CA GLY A 425 19.67 -34.79 -7.53
C GLY A 425 18.50 -34.32 -8.41
N PRO A 426 17.44 -35.13 -8.52
CA PRO A 426 16.25 -34.83 -9.33
C PRO A 426 15.43 -33.62 -8.83
N LEU A 427 15.66 -33.18 -7.59
CA LEU A 427 14.99 -32.02 -6.98
C LEU A 427 15.70 -30.69 -7.24
N ASN A 428 16.76 -30.67 -8.07
CA ASN A 428 17.50 -29.45 -8.42
C ASN A 428 16.61 -28.45 -9.18
N SER A 429 16.00 -27.52 -8.45
CA SER A 429 15.21 -26.42 -8.98
C SER A 429 15.79 -25.07 -8.54
N ARG A 430 15.49 -24.01 -9.31
CA ARG A 430 15.85 -22.64 -8.94
C ARG A 430 15.34 -22.28 -7.53
N PHE A 431 14.11 -22.67 -7.22
CA PHE A 431 13.46 -22.44 -5.92
C PHE A 431 14.25 -23.03 -4.75
N ILE A 432 14.59 -24.33 -4.81
CA ILE A 432 15.35 -25.02 -3.75
C ILE A 432 16.75 -24.39 -3.57
N ARG A 433 17.43 -24.03 -4.67
CA ARG A 433 18.75 -23.38 -4.59
C ARG A 433 18.68 -21.99 -3.93
N GLU A 434 17.70 -21.16 -4.30
CA GLU A 434 17.53 -19.82 -3.75
C GLU A 434 17.13 -19.87 -2.26
N LYS A 435 16.12 -20.68 -1.91
CA LYS A 435 15.69 -20.88 -0.50
C LYS A 435 16.78 -21.52 0.35
N GLY A 436 17.48 -22.53 -0.17
CA GLY A 436 18.57 -23.18 0.54
C GLY A 436 19.75 -22.25 0.83
N SER A 437 20.14 -21.42 -0.14
CA SER A 437 21.23 -20.45 0.05
C SER A 437 20.84 -19.36 1.07
N ALA A 438 19.60 -18.90 1.04
CA ALA A 438 19.07 -17.95 2.02
C ALA A 438 19.06 -18.55 3.45
N LEU A 439 18.60 -19.80 3.59
CA LEU A 439 18.62 -20.54 4.87
C LEU A 439 20.03 -20.66 5.45
N LEU A 440 21.03 -21.05 4.63
CA LEU A 440 22.42 -21.16 5.07
C LEU A 440 23.01 -19.80 5.50
N ALA A 441 22.55 -18.70 4.91
CA ALA A 441 22.93 -17.34 5.29
C ALA A 441 22.17 -16.80 6.52
N GLY A 442 21.13 -17.50 7.00
CA GLY A 442 20.21 -16.97 8.00
C GLY A 442 19.31 -15.83 7.47
N ASP A 443 19.22 -15.65 6.15
CA ASP A 443 18.38 -14.63 5.51
C ASP A 443 16.95 -15.14 5.35
N PHE A 444 16.08 -14.73 6.28
CA PHE A 444 14.64 -14.98 6.23
C PHE A 444 13.85 -13.78 5.68
N SER A 445 14.50 -12.87 4.94
CA SER A 445 13.83 -11.75 4.29
C SER A 445 12.78 -12.26 3.28
N PRO A 446 11.51 -11.83 3.37
CA PRO A 446 10.44 -12.42 2.57
C PRO A 446 10.59 -12.10 1.08
N ASN A 447 11.00 -13.09 0.27
CA ASN A 447 10.86 -13.05 -1.19
C ASN A 447 9.37 -13.10 -1.62
N ILE A 448 8.55 -13.77 -0.80
CA ILE A 448 7.08 -13.77 -0.78
C ILE A 448 6.72 -13.77 0.71
N SER A 449 5.80 -12.91 1.14
CA SER A 449 5.39 -12.85 2.56
C SER A 449 4.61 -14.10 2.95
N LEU A 450 4.94 -14.68 4.10
CA LEU A 450 4.33 -15.90 4.64
C LEU A 450 2.80 -15.83 4.67
N LYS A 451 2.23 -14.66 5.02
CA LYS A 451 0.78 -14.43 5.03
C LYS A 451 0.10 -14.66 3.66
N TYR A 452 0.77 -14.31 2.56
CA TYR A 452 0.23 -14.48 1.21
C TYR A 452 0.34 -15.94 0.76
N GLN A 453 1.45 -16.62 1.05
CA GLN A 453 1.58 -18.04 0.75
C GLN A 453 0.59 -18.90 1.55
N GLN A 454 0.29 -18.53 2.80
CA GLN A 454 -0.75 -19.15 3.62
C GLN A 454 -2.15 -18.90 3.05
N LYS A 455 -2.45 -17.65 2.63
CA LYS A 455 -3.69 -17.32 1.91
C LYS A 455 -3.85 -18.18 0.66
N ASP A 456 -2.82 -18.30 -0.16
CA ASP A 456 -2.88 -19.07 -1.42
C ASP A 456 -3.09 -20.57 -1.18
N LEU A 457 -2.48 -21.15 -0.14
CA LEU A 457 -2.75 -22.53 0.29
C LEU A 457 -4.19 -22.72 0.74
N HIS A 458 -4.77 -21.76 1.47
CA HIS A 458 -6.18 -21.78 1.86
C HIS A 458 -7.12 -21.68 0.65
N LEU A 459 -6.87 -20.75 -0.29
CA LEU A 459 -7.65 -20.62 -1.52
C LEU A 459 -7.56 -21.88 -2.41
N ALA A 460 -6.39 -22.53 -2.46
CA ALA A 460 -6.22 -23.81 -3.14
C ALA A 460 -7.02 -24.94 -2.47
N LEU A 461 -7.12 -24.96 -1.13
CA LEU A 461 -7.97 -25.91 -0.39
C LEU A 461 -9.46 -25.71 -0.69
N SER A 462 -9.93 -24.47 -0.75
CA SER A 462 -11.31 -24.16 -1.18
C SER A 462 -11.56 -24.63 -2.62
N LEU A 463 -10.64 -24.34 -3.56
CA LEU A 463 -10.73 -24.82 -4.94
C LEU A 463 -10.75 -26.37 -5.03
N GLY A 464 -9.95 -27.06 -4.20
CA GLY A 464 -9.97 -28.50 -4.10
C GLY A 464 -11.33 -29.03 -3.64
N ASN A 465 -11.92 -28.40 -2.62
CA ASN A 465 -13.26 -28.72 -2.14
C ASN A 465 -14.34 -28.49 -3.22
N ASP A 466 -14.31 -27.36 -3.93
CA ASP A 466 -15.25 -27.03 -5.01
C ASP A 466 -15.18 -28.03 -6.18
N CYS A 467 -14.01 -28.65 -6.39
CA CYS A 467 -13.79 -29.70 -7.39
C CYS A 467 -13.98 -31.13 -6.86
N GLY A 468 -14.33 -31.32 -5.58
CA GLY A 468 -14.43 -32.64 -4.95
C GLY A 468 -13.10 -33.39 -4.85
N GLN A 469 -11.96 -32.70 -4.88
CA GLN A 469 -10.61 -33.27 -4.89
C GLN A 469 -9.96 -33.18 -3.50
N PRO A 470 -9.71 -34.31 -2.80
CA PRO A 470 -8.97 -34.32 -1.54
C PRO A 470 -7.52 -33.85 -1.72
N MET A 471 -7.02 -33.02 -0.80
CA MET A 471 -5.67 -32.42 -0.89
C MET A 471 -4.89 -32.51 0.44
N SER A 472 -4.72 -33.72 0.98
CA SER A 472 -4.16 -33.95 2.32
C SER A 472 -2.79 -33.31 2.55
N VAL A 473 -1.89 -33.36 1.58
CA VAL A 473 -0.53 -32.74 1.66
C VAL A 473 -0.64 -31.22 1.80
N THR A 474 -1.52 -30.59 1.02
CA THR A 474 -1.79 -29.15 1.08
C THR A 474 -2.44 -28.74 2.39
N ALA A 475 -3.35 -29.57 2.93
CA ALA A 475 -3.99 -29.33 4.21
C ALA A 475 -2.94 -29.28 5.35
N THR A 476 -2.05 -30.26 5.42
CA THR A 476 -0.93 -30.29 6.38
C THR A 476 0.02 -29.11 6.17
N ALA A 477 0.40 -28.81 4.93
CA ALA A 477 1.25 -27.65 4.64
C ALA A 477 0.60 -26.34 5.10
N ASN A 478 -0.70 -26.13 4.83
CA ASN A 478 -1.41 -24.94 5.31
C ASN A 478 -1.38 -24.83 6.85
N GLN A 479 -1.48 -25.94 7.59
CA GLN A 479 -1.34 -25.93 9.06
C GLN A 479 0.07 -25.51 9.51
N VAL A 480 1.13 -25.99 8.83
CA VAL A 480 2.51 -25.55 9.08
C VAL A 480 2.67 -24.04 8.84
N PHE A 481 2.12 -23.52 7.74
CA PHE A 481 2.12 -22.07 7.47
C PHE A 481 1.28 -21.27 8.49
N GLN A 482 0.17 -21.82 8.99
CA GLN A 482 -0.62 -21.19 10.05
C GLN A 482 0.13 -21.15 11.39
N ARG A 483 0.83 -22.23 11.78
CA ARG A 483 1.71 -22.25 12.97
C ARG A 483 2.80 -21.20 12.87
N ALA A 484 3.53 -21.16 11.75
CA ALA A 484 4.60 -20.19 11.54
C ALA A 484 4.09 -18.73 11.59
N LYS A 485 2.87 -18.47 11.10
CA LYS A 485 2.20 -17.16 11.20
C LYS A 485 1.82 -16.79 12.64
N LEU A 486 1.41 -17.74 13.47
CA LEU A 486 1.06 -17.50 14.89
C LEU A 486 2.26 -17.17 15.77
N HIS A 487 3.47 -17.50 15.32
CA HIS A 487 4.73 -17.16 15.97
C HIS A 487 5.44 -15.96 15.31
N ASP A 488 4.72 -15.18 14.48
CA ASP A 488 5.21 -13.99 13.76
C ASP A 488 6.48 -14.23 12.90
N PHE A 489 6.72 -15.46 12.46
CA PHE A 489 7.86 -15.77 11.60
C PHE A 489 7.68 -15.23 10.17
N THR A 490 8.77 -14.72 9.59
CA THR A 490 8.79 -14.25 8.20
C THR A 490 8.85 -15.40 7.17
N ASP A 491 9.31 -16.59 7.58
CA ASP A 491 9.40 -17.79 6.77
C ASP A 491 9.17 -19.07 7.62
N VAL A 492 8.62 -20.12 7.02
CA VAL A 492 8.35 -21.42 7.63
C VAL A 492 9.63 -22.11 8.13
N TYR A 493 10.80 -21.82 7.53
CA TYR A 493 12.07 -22.35 8.05
C TYR A 493 12.41 -21.83 9.45
N ALA A 494 12.01 -20.60 9.81
CA ALA A 494 12.31 -20.06 11.13
C ALA A 494 11.51 -20.78 12.23
N ASP A 495 10.25 -21.12 11.94
CA ASP A 495 9.40 -21.98 12.79
C ASP A 495 10.07 -23.33 13.10
N TYR A 496 10.56 -24.03 12.07
CA TYR A 496 11.30 -25.29 12.22
C TYR A 496 12.68 -25.17 12.88
N LEU A 497 13.29 -23.99 12.94
CA LEU A 497 14.58 -23.75 13.60
C LEU A 497 14.43 -23.26 15.06
N SER A 498 13.22 -22.85 15.44
CA SER A 498 12.88 -22.39 16.80
C SER A 498 12.49 -23.53 17.76
N ASN A 499 12.14 -24.70 17.20
CA ASN A 499 11.78 -25.94 17.90
C ASN A 499 12.95 -26.94 17.89
#